data_AF-X1QFT3-F1
#
_entry.id   AF-X1QFT3-F1
#
_cell.length_a   1.000
_cell.length_b   1.000
_cell.length_c   1.000
_cell.angle_alpha   90.00
_cell.angle_beta   90.00
_cell.angle_gamma   90.00
#
_symmetry.space_group_name_H-M   'P 1'
#
loop_
_entity.id
_entity.type
_entity.pdbx_description
1 polymer ?
#
loop_
_entity_poly.entity_id
_entity_poly.type
_entity_poly.pdbx_seq_one_letter_code
_entity_poly.pdbx_strand_id
1 'polypeptide(L)' 'AEAYKTAQTLKGEGEAESIRIYAESFNQDPEFYKFYRTLEAYRLTFKDKTTVLLSTDSEFLKYLSKP' A
#
# COMPACT_ATOMS: atom_id res chain seq x y z
N ALA A 1 -28.93 -16.37 4.62
CA ALA A 1 -27.67 -17.05 5.01
C ALA A 1 -26.74 -17.24 3.80
N GLU A 2 -27.23 -17.73 2.66
CA GLU A 2 -26.41 -17.92 1.44
C GLU A 2 -25.77 -16.64 0.90
N ALA A 3 -26.51 -15.53 0.80
CA ALA A 3 -25.95 -14.27 0.31
C ALA A 3 -24.73 -13.77 1.12
N TYR A 4 -24.74 -13.98 2.44
CA TYR A 4 -23.61 -13.61 3.30
C TYR A 4 -22.41 -14.53 3.08
N LYS A 5 -22.66 -15.84 2.93
CA LYS A 5 -21.61 -16.82 2.60
C LYS A 5 -20.95 -16.49 1.27
N THR A 6 -21.74 -16.23 0.23
CA THR A 6 -21.24 -15.86 -1.10
C THR A 6 -20.45 -14.56 -1.06
N ALA A 7 -20.91 -13.55 -0.31
CA ALA A 7 -20.17 -12.29 -0.17
C ALA A 7 -18.80 -12.48 0.51
N GLN A 8 -18.72 -13.32 1.54
CA GLN A 8 -17.44 -13.64 2.20
C GLN A 8 -16.51 -14.42 1.28
N THR A 9 -17.04 -15.38 0.50
CA THR A 9 -16.26 -16.12 -0.50
C THR A 9 -15.70 -15.20 -1.56
N LEU A 10 -16.53 -14.36 -2.17
CA LEU A 10 -16.10 -13.42 -3.21
C LEU A 10 -15.08 -12.41 -2.68
N LYS A 11 -15.25 -11.95 -1.44
CA LYS A 11 -14.29 -11.08 -0.77
C LYS A 11 -12.94 -11.79 -0.55
N GLY A 12 -12.97 -13.02 -0.06
CA GLY A 12 -11.76 -13.82 0.15
C GLY A 12 -11.01 -14.14 -1.15
N GLU A 13 -11.73 -14.42 -2.24
CA GLU A 13 -11.16 -14.59 -3.57
C GLU A 13 -10.50 -13.31 -4.07
N GLY A 14 -11.14 -12.16 -3.88
CA GLY A 14 -10.57 -10.85 -4.24
C GLY A 14 -9.33 -10.49 -3.41
N GLU A 15 -9.34 -10.79 -2.11
CA GLU A 15 -8.18 -10.60 -1.23
C GLU A 15 -7.02 -11.52 -1.65
N ALA A 16 -7.29 -12.79 -1.97
CA ALA A 16 -6.29 -13.74 -2.44
C ALA A 16 -5.66 -13.30 -3.76
N GLU A 17 -6.47 -12.86 -4.72
CA GLU A 17 -5.98 -12.38 -6.02
C GLU A 17 -5.17 -11.09 -5.88
N SER A 18 -5.61 -10.16 -5.02
CA SER A 18 -4.85 -8.95 -4.73
C SER A 18 -3.49 -9.28 -4.13
N ILE A 19 -3.41 -10.20 -3.16
CA ILE A 19 -2.16 -10.64 -2.55
C ILE A 19 -1.25 -11.32 -3.59
N ARG A 20 -1.82 -12.18 -4.46
CA ARG A 20 -1.09 -12.86 -5.53
C ARG A 20 -0.45 -11.87 -6.49
N ILE A 21 -1.22 -10.89 -6.99
CA ILE A 21 -0.72 -9.82 -7.87
C ILE A 21 0.35 -8.99 -7.16
N TYR A 22 0.16 -8.71 -5.87
CA TYR A 22 1.16 -8.02 -5.06
C TYR A 22 2.47 -8.80 -5.03
N ALA A 23 2.43 -10.08 -4.67
CA ALA A 23 3.59 -10.95 -4.56
C ALA A 23 4.29 -11.17 -5.92
N GLU A 24 3.54 -11.24 -7.01
CA GLU A 24 4.09 -11.35 -8.36
C GLU A 24 4.79 -10.05 -8.77
N SER A 25 4.18 -8.89 -8.50
CA SER A 25 4.76 -7.57 -8.77
C SER A 25 6.03 -7.32 -7.93
N PHE A 26 6.04 -7.78 -6.67
CA PHE A 26 7.20 -7.75 -5.78
C PHE A 26 8.43 -8.44 -6.38
N ASN A 27 8.23 -9.54 -7.11
CA ASN A 27 9.31 -10.30 -7.73
C ASN A 27 9.75 -9.70 -9.07
N GLN A 28 8.90 -8.91 -9.73
CA GLN A 28 9.22 -8.29 -11.02
C GLN A 28 10.05 -7.01 -10.87
N ASP A 29 9.72 -6.15 -9.90
CA ASP A 29 10.49 -4.94 -9.62
C ASP A 29 10.35 -4.50 -8.14
N PRO A 30 11.32 -4.87 -7.28
CA PRO A 30 11.34 -4.47 -5.88
C PRO A 30 11.39 -2.95 -5.65
N GLU A 31 11.98 -2.18 -6.58
CA GLU A 31 12.11 -0.73 -6.45
C GLU A 31 10.80 -0.02 -6.77
N PHE A 32 10.07 -0.47 -7.79
CA PHE A 32 8.73 0.04 -8.10
C PHE A 32 7.76 -0.22 -6.94
N TYR A 33 7.83 -1.41 -6.34
CA TYR A 33 7.03 -1.73 -5.16
C TYR A 33 7.34 -0.80 -3.98
N LYS A 34 8.63 -0.62 -3.65
CA LYS A 34 9.07 0.28 -2.58
C LYS A 34 8.51 1.69 -2.81
N PHE A 35 8.58 2.19 -4.04
CA PHE A 35 7.99 3.47 -4.44
C PHE A 35 6.46 3.53 -4.24
N TYR A 36 5.70 2.56 -4.78
CA TYR A 36 4.24 2.54 -4.69
C TYR A 36 3.75 2.45 -3.24
N ARG A 37 4.39 1.62 -2.40
CA ARG A 37 4.09 1.54 -0.97
C ARG A 37 4.35 2.84 -0.25
N THR A 38 5.44 3.53 -0.58
CA THR A 38 5.73 4.83 0.02
C THR A 38 4.66 5.86 -0.36
N LEU A 39 4.14 5.84 -1.59
CA LEU A 39 3.03 6.71 -2.00
C LEU A 39 1.71 6.40 -1.28
N GLU A 40 1.33 5.12 -1.13
CA GLU A 40 0.13 4.76 -0.36
C GLU A 40 0.29 5.14 1.12
N ALA A 41 1.48 4.99 1.68
CA ALA A 41 1.77 5.43 3.04
C ALA A 41 1.58 6.95 3.18
N TYR A 42 2.07 7.76 2.22
CA TYR A 42 1.78 9.20 2.19
C TYR A 42 0.28 9.48 2.16
N ARG A 43 -0.45 8.78 1.29
CA ARG A 43 -1.90 8.98 1.15
C ARG A 43 -2.64 8.69 2.44
N LEU A 44 -2.26 7.66 3.19
CA LEU A 44 -2.86 7.32 4.47
C LEU A 44 -2.46 8.30 5.58
N THR A 45 -1.17 8.66 5.65
CA THR A 45 -0.65 9.54 6.71
C THR A 45 -1.15 10.98 6.59
N PHE A 46 -1.31 11.51 5.36
CA PHE A 46 -1.75 12.89 5.12
C PHE A 46 -3.27 13.05 4.95
N LYS A 47 -4.04 11.96 4.98
CA LYS A 47 -5.51 12.00 4.85
C LYS A 47 -6.19 12.66 6.06
N ASP A 48 -5.62 12.47 7.24
CA ASP A 48 -6.08 13.11 8.48
C ASP A 48 -5.21 14.34 8.76
N LYS A 49 -5.74 15.33 9.51
CA LYS A 49 -4.98 16.51 9.98
C LYS A 49 -3.90 16.08 10.99
N THR A 50 -2.89 15.38 10.52
CA THR A 50 -1.80 14.81 11.31
C THR A 50 -0.56 15.67 11.13
N THR A 51 0.01 16.14 12.24
CA THR A 51 1.35 16.73 12.26
C THR A 51 2.36 15.60 12.33
N VAL A 52 3.02 15.29 11.22
CA VAL A 52 4.06 14.27 11.15
C VAL A 52 5.41 14.92 11.44
N LEU A 53 6.07 14.54 12.53
CA LEU A 53 7.43 14.96 12.82
C LEU A 53 8.40 13.96 12.18
N LEU A 54 9.02 14.36 11.07
CA LEU A 54 9.99 13.55 10.32
C LEU A 54 11.35 14.21 10.38
N SER A 55 12.39 13.41 10.59
CA SER A 55 13.77 13.88 10.46
C SER A 55 14.11 14.12 8.98
N THR A 56 14.96 15.10 8.70
CA THR A 56 15.36 15.50 7.34
C THR A 56 16.10 14.42 6.56
N ASP A 57 16.63 13.41 7.25
CA ASP A 57 17.29 12.22 6.71
C ASP A 57 16.37 10.99 6.59
N SER A 58 15.07 11.15 6.86
CA SER A 58 14.13 10.02 6.86
C SER A 58 14.04 9.39 5.47
N GLU A 59 14.24 8.07 5.39
CA GLU A 59 13.95 7.29 4.17
C GLU A 59 12.49 7.47 3.70
N PHE A 60 11.58 7.82 4.61
CA PHE A 60 10.20 8.14 4.30
C PHE A 60 10.08 9.38 3.42
N LEU A 61 10.98 10.37 3.53
CA LEU A 61 10.94 11.57 2.70
C LEU A 61 11.69 11.41 1.37
N LYS A 62 12.40 10.30 1.14
CA LYS A 62 13.29 10.09 -0.03
C LYS A 62 12.66 10.43 -1.38
N TYR A 63 11.34 10.24 -1.53
CA TYR A 63 10.61 10.57 -2.77
C TYR A 63 9.87 11.91 -2.74
N LEU A 64 9.77 12.57 -1.58
CA LEU A 64 9.20 13.91 -1.41
C LEU A 64 10.28 15.01 -1.44
N SER A 65 11.53 14.67 -1.13
CA SER A 65 12.64 15.62 -0.96
C SER A 65 13.58 15.75 -2.16
N LYS A 66 13.30 15.08 -3.29
CA LYS A 66 14.02 15.37 -4.53
C LYS A 66 13.47 16.65 -5.17
N PRO A 67 14.33 17.56 -5.66
CA PRO A 67 13.95 18.82 -6.27
C PRO A 67 13.08 18.64 -7.52
#